data_AF-A0A5J5UUQ5-F1
#
_entry.id   AF-A0A5J5UUQ5-F1
#
_cell.length_a   1.000
_cell.length_b   1.000
_cell.length_c   1.000
_cell.angle_alpha   90.00
_cell.angle_beta   90.00
_cell.angle_gamma   90.00
#
_symmetry.space_group_name_H-M   'P 1'
#
loop_
_entity.id
_entity.type
_entity.pdbx_description
1 polymer ?
#
loop_
_entity_poly.entity_id
_entity_poly.type
_entity_poly.pdbx_seq_one_letter_code
_entity_poly.pdbx_strand_id
1 'polypeptide(L)'
;MGFEVPRSPDSSYNNVYPGNEDEARDPPVVPPHLHRTLLRYPASMNTSGNLPLPENVILNHLYIENREPPRSVVALGFTQRFRAKYVTVVLYKPVPRRGSSNT
;
A
#
# COMPACT_ATOMS: atom_id res chain seq x y z
N MET A 1 0.18 -27.22 -5.52
CA MET A 1 1.04 -26.69 -4.44
C MET A 1 0.47 -25.35 -4.00
N GLY A 2 -0.01 -25.23 -2.76
CA GLY A 2 -0.57 -23.98 -2.23
C GLY A 2 0.52 -23.08 -1.65
N PHE A 3 0.31 -21.76 -1.69
CA PHE A 3 1.16 -20.81 -0.97
C PHE A 3 0.78 -20.83 0.51
N GLU A 4 1.70 -21.27 1.37
CA GLU A 4 1.52 -21.21 2.82
C GLU A 4 2.07 -19.88 3.33
N VAL A 5 1.24 -19.11 4.02
CA VAL A 5 1.65 -17.82 4.59
C VAL A 5 2.57 -18.11 5.78
N PRO A 6 3.83 -17.64 5.78
CA PRO A 6 4.72 -17.86 6.91
C PRO A 6 4.14 -17.20 8.16
N ARG A 7 4.15 -17.93 9.28
CA ARG A 7 3.75 -17.38 10.57
C ARG A 7 4.73 -16.28 10.98
N SER A 8 4.20 -15.22 11.58
CA SER A 8 5.05 -14.22 12.24
C SER A 8 5.86 -14.91 13.35
N PRO A 9 7.12 -14.51 13.57
CA PRO A 9 7.93 -15.06 14.65
C PRO A 9 7.29 -14.85 16.02
N ASP A 10 7.40 -15.82 16.92
CA ASP A 10 6.78 -15.77 18.25
C ASP A 10 7.37 -14.68 19.16
N SER A 11 8.66 -14.30 18.97
CA SER A 11 9.33 -13.30 19.83
C SER A 11 10.57 -12.62 19.21
N SER A 12 10.85 -12.77 17.91
CA SER A 12 12.08 -12.24 17.31
C SER A 12 12.02 -10.77 16.88
N TYR A 13 10.87 -10.09 17.03
CA TYR A 13 10.76 -8.68 16.69
C TYR A 13 11.55 -7.84 17.71
N ASN A 14 12.47 -7.02 17.22
CA ASN A 14 13.23 -6.07 18.01
C ASN A 14 13.23 -4.69 17.32
N ASN A 15 13.78 -3.68 18.00
CA ASN A 15 13.91 -2.33 17.46
C ASN A 15 15.40 -1.90 17.38
N VAL A 16 16.31 -2.86 17.26
CA VAL A 16 17.74 -2.58 17.10
C VAL A 16 17.96 -2.13 15.66
N TYR A 17 18.74 -1.06 15.47
CA TYR A 17 19.09 -0.62 14.14
C TYR A 17 19.89 -1.72 13.40
N PRO A 18 19.55 -2.05 12.15
CA PRO A 18 20.31 -3.00 11.35
C PRO A 18 21.79 -2.60 11.26
N GLY A 19 22.68 -3.58 11.29
CA GLY A 19 24.13 -3.34 11.15
C GLY A 19 24.58 -3.42 9.69
N ASN A 20 25.85 -3.08 9.42
CA ASN A 20 26.42 -3.10 8.06
C ASN A 20 26.36 -4.50 7.40
N GLU A 21 26.34 -5.59 8.18
CA GLU A 21 26.23 -6.96 7.66
C GLU A 21 24.82 -7.26 7.10
N ASP A 22 23.78 -6.59 7.61
CA ASP A 22 22.41 -6.70 7.13
C ASP A 22 22.19 -5.97 5.79
N GLU A 23 23.09 -5.03 5.47
CA GLU A 23 23.07 -4.24 4.22
C GLU A 23 23.77 -4.96 3.04
N ALA A 24 24.44 -6.10 3.29
CA ALA A 24 25.26 -6.77 2.29
C ALA A 24 24.45 -7.43 1.15
N ARG A 25 23.12 -7.53 1.28
CA ARG A 25 22.24 -8.16 0.29
C ARG A 25 21.32 -7.13 -0.36
N ASP A 26 21.31 -7.13 -1.68
CA ASP A 26 20.37 -6.30 -2.44
C ASP A 26 18.91 -6.65 -2.10
N PRO A 27 18.03 -5.64 -1.98
CA PRO A 27 16.62 -5.88 -1.75
C PRO A 27 15.98 -6.58 -2.95
N PRO A 28 14.93 -7.39 -2.72
CA PRO A 28 14.22 -8.03 -3.81
C PRO A 28 13.58 -7.00 -4.74
N VAL A 29 13.54 -7.31 -6.04
CA VAL A 29 12.90 -6.47 -7.05
C VAL A 29 11.39 -6.42 -6.80
N VAL A 30 10.79 -5.24 -6.98
CA VAL A 30 9.35 -5.03 -6.84
C VAL A 30 8.59 -5.84 -7.90
N PRO A 31 7.64 -6.71 -7.50
CA PRO A 31 6.82 -7.44 -8.46
C PRO A 31 6.03 -6.49 -9.39
N PRO A 32 5.99 -6.75 -10.71
CA PRO A 32 5.32 -5.86 -11.67
C PRO A 32 3.81 -5.75 -11.40
N HIS A 33 3.20 -6.80 -10.83
CA HIS A 33 1.78 -6.84 -10.44
C HIS A 33 1.37 -5.69 -9.50
N LEU A 34 2.27 -5.21 -8.63
CA LEU A 34 1.98 -4.12 -7.70
C LEU A 34 1.76 -2.77 -8.41
N HIS A 35 2.09 -2.64 -9.69
CA HIS A 35 1.82 -1.43 -10.46
C HIS A 35 0.39 -1.40 -11.04
N ARG A 36 -0.33 -2.53 -11.02
CA ARG A 36 -1.67 -2.73 -11.62
C ARG A 36 -2.80 -2.54 -10.60
N THR A 37 -2.75 -1.45 -9.83
CA THR A 37 -3.75 -1.15 -8.81
C THR A 37 -5.12 -0.78 -9.41
N LEU A 38 -6.20 -1.21 -8.75
CA LEU A 38 -7.59 -0.86 -9.12
C LEU A 38 -7.84 0.66 -9.08
N LEU A 39 -7.05 1.41 -8.31
CA LEU A 39 -7.20 2.86 -8.15
C LEU A 39 -6.67 3.68 -9.33
N ARG A 40 -5.95 3.04 -10.26
CA ARG A 40 -5.52 3.67 -11.52
C ARG A 40 -6.57 3.57 -12.62
N TYR A 41 -7.68 2.86 -12.41
CA TYR A 41 -8.71 2.74 -13.42
C TYR A 41 -9.45 4.08 -13.60
N PRO A 42 -9.59 4.60 -14.84
CA PRO A 42 -10.28 5.85 -15.08
C PRO A 42 -11.75 5.73 -14.72
N ALA A 43 -12.26 6.69 -13.94
CA ALA A 43 -13.65 6.74 -13.47
C ALA A 43 -14.68 6.83 -14.62
N SER A 44 -14.25 7.18 -15.84
CA SER A 44 -15.13 7.27 -17.01
C SER A 44 -15.53 5.92 -17.61
N MET A 45 -14.86 4.82 -17.24
CA MET A 45 -15.08 3.51 -17.85
C MET A 45 -16.25 2.73 -17.24
N ASN A 46 -16.77 3.17 -16.10
CA ASN A 46 -17.74 2.44 -15.30
C ASN A 46 -18.68 3.40 -14.56
N THR A 47 -19.74 3.83 -15.25
CA THR A 47 -20.88 4.59 -14.70
C THR A 47 -21.61 3.86 -13.56
N SER A 48 -21.31 2.58 -13.32
CA SER A 48 -21.86 1.72 -12.27
C SER A 48 -21.00 1.62 -11.00
N GLY A 49 -19.80 2.23 -10.95
CA GLY A 49 -18.91 2.15 -9.80
C GLY A 49 -18.27 0.77 -9.56
N ASN A 50 -18.47 -0.19 -10.47
CA ASN A 50 -17.89 -1.53 -10.35
C ASN A 50 -16.42 -1.54 -10.80
N LEU A 51 -15.51 -1.85 -9.87
CA LEU A 51 -14.10 -2.11 -10.15
C LEU A 51 -13.91 -3.50 -10.78
N PRO A 52 -12.91 -3.72 -11.64
CA PRO A 52 -12.59 -5.05 -12.15
C PRO A 52 -12.16 -5.98 -11.01
N LEU A 53 -12.25 -7.29 -11.23
CA LEU A 53 -11.82 -8.30 -10.27
C LEU A 53 -10.31 -8.13 -9.98
N PRO A 54 -9.90 -7.93 -8.72
CA PRO A 54 -8.49 -7.81 -8.37
C PRO A 54 -7.75 -9.13 -8.51
N GLU A 55 -6.47 -9.04 -8.86
CA GLU A 55 -5.54 -10.16 -8.69
C GLU A 55 -5.25 -10.38 -7.20
N ASN A 56 -5.10 -11.63 -6.77
CA ASN A 56 -4.85 -11.93 -5.36
C ASN A 56 -3.55 -11.28 -4.85
N VAL A 57 -2.57 -11.06 -5.74
CA VAL A 57 -1.26 -10.48 -5.43
C VAL A 57 -1.35 -9.00 -5.05
N ILE A 58 -2.40 -8.28 -5.44
CA ILE A 58 -2.55 -6.84 -5.12
C ILE A 58 -3.36 -6.58 -3.85
N LEU A 59 -3.90 -7.63 -3.22
CA LEU A 59 -4.67 -7.53 -1.98
C LEU A 59 -3.74 -7.25 -0.80
N ASN A 60 -4.24 -6.50 0.19
CA ASN A 60 -3.53 -6.12 1.41
C ASN A 60 -2.26 -5.27 1.18
N HIS A 61 -2.09 -4.70 -0.02
CA HIS A 61 -1.04 -3.73 -0.31
C HIS A 61 -1.57 -2.30 -0.17
N LEU A 62 -0.77 -1.44 0.49
CA LEU A 62 -1.05 -0.01 0.65
C LEU A 62 -0.57 0.76 -0.58
N TYR A 63 -1.47 1.55 -1.16
CA TYR A 63 -1.22 2.49 -2.24
C TYR A 63 -1.32 3.92 -1.72
N ILE A 64 -0.44 4.78 -2.20
CA ILE A 64 -0.42 6.20 -1.86
C ILE A 64 -0.50 6.97 -3.17
N GLU A 65 -1.40 7.95 -3.24
CA GLU A 65 -1.49 8.83 -4.40
C GLU A 65 -0.18 9.61 -4.56
N ASN A 66 0.40 9.61 -5.75
CA ASN A 66 1.61 10.38 -6.04
C ASN A 66 1.25 11.75 -6.63
N ARG A 67 1.11 12.76 -5.76
CA ARG A 67 0.93 14.19 -6.10
C ARG A 67 2.20 15.01 -5.85
N GLU A 68 2.42 16.10 -6.55
CA GLU A 68 3.53 16.99 -6.18
C GLU A 68 3.17 17.78 -4.90
N PRO A 69 4.14 18.06 -4.01
CA PRO A 69 3.95 18.94 -2.86
C PRO A 69 3.75 20.40 -3.31
N PRO A 70 3.07 21.26 -2.50
CA PRO A 70 2.59 21.01 -1.15
C PRO A 70 1.23 20.29 -1.12
N ARG A 71 1.10 19.26 -0.27
CA ARG A 71 -0.16 18.52 -0.08
C ARG A 71 -0.74 18.79 1.31
N SER A 72 -1.99 19.24 1.39
CA SER A 72 -2.73 19.36 2.65
C SER A 72 -3.38 18.04 3.09
N VAL A 73 -3.52 17.08 2.17
CA VAL A 73 -4.16 15.79 2.35
C VAL A 73 -3.36 14.72 1.61
N VAL A 74 -3.29 13.52 2.19
CA VAL A 74 -2.79 12.31 1.55
C VAL A 74 -3.96 11.34 1.36
N ALA A 75 -4.10 10.82 0.14
CA ALA A 75 -5.01 9.74 -0.19
C ALA A 75 -4.27 8.40 -0.07
N LEU A 76 -4.78 7.53 0.80
CA LEU A 76 -4.30 6.17 1.04
C LEU A 76 -5.34 5.19 0.54
N GLY A 77 -4.93 4.16 -0.19
CA GLY A 77 -5.84 3.17 -0.74
C GLY A 77 -5.37 1.75 -0.51
N PHE A 78 -6.27 0.82 -0.22
CA PHE A 78 -5.96 -0.60 -0.15
C PHE A 78 -7.18 -1.45 -0.55
N THR A 79 -6.92 -2.68 -1.00
CA THR A 79 -7.98 -3.64 -1.36
C THR A 79 -7.89 -4.85 -0.43
N GLN A 80 -8.99 -5.27 0.18
CA GLN A 80 -9.05 -6.51 0.95
C GLN A 80 -10.16 -7.44 0.46
N ARG A 81 -10.00 -8.73 0.72
CA ARG A 81 -11.06 -9.72 0.51
C ARG A 81 -11.90 -9.86 1.79
N PHE A 82 -13.22 -9.71 1.65
CA PHE A 82 -14.20 -10.03 2.70
C PHE A 82 -15.10 -11.17 2.22
N ARG A 83 -14.88 -12.37 2.79
CA ARG A 83 -15.51 -13.63 2.35
C ARG A 83 -15.26 -13.91 0.86
N ALA A 84 -16.29 -13.77 0.01
CA ALA A 84 -16.21 -13.98 -1.43
C ALA A 84 -16.21 -12.68 -2.24
N LYS A 85 -16.15 -11.52 -1.57
CA LYS A 85 -16.16 -10.19 -2.20
C LYS A 85 -14.85 -9.45 -1.93
N TYR A 86 -14.59 -8.43 -2.73
CA TYR A 86 -13.44 -7.55 -2.58
C TYR A 86 -13.91 -6.13 -2.29
N VAL A 87 -13.21 -5.47 -1.37
CA VAL A 87 -13.52 -4.10 -0.94
C VAL A 87 -12.27 -3.26 -1.14
N THR A 88 -12.38 -2.20 -1.94
CA THR A 88 -11.33 -1.18 -2.09
C THR A 88 -11.72 0.02 -1.25
N VAL A 89 -10.85 0.43 -0.34
CA VAL A 89 -11.05 1.59 0.54
C VAL A 89 -10.08 2.69 0.15
N VAL A 90 -10.56 3.94 0.14
CA VAL A 90 -9.73 5.14 0.01
C VAL A 90 -9.93 6.03 1.23
N LEU A 91 -8.86 6.27 1.98
CA LEU A 91 -8.82 7.15 3.14
C LEU A 91 -8.11 8.46 2.77
N TYR A 92 -8.79 9.59 2.98
CA TYR A 92 -8.19 10.91 2.87
C TYR A 92 -7.79 11.39 4.26
N LYS A 93 -6.49 11.55 4.50
CA LYS A 93 -5.93 11.97 5.78
C LYS A 93 -5.24 13.34 5.65
N PRO A 94 -5.62 14.37 6.44
CA PRO A 94 -4.91 15.64 6.47
C PRO A 94 -3.45 15.47 6.90
N VAL A 95 -2.54 16.21 6.27
CA VAL A 95 -1.13 16.30 6.68
C VAL A 95 -0.94 17.60 7.43
N PRO A 96 -0.50 17.56 8.70
CA PRO A 96 -0.18 18.78 9.44
C PRO A 96 0.86 19.58 8.66
N ARG A 97 0.53 20.81 8.29
CA ARG A 97 1.55 21.75 7.85
C ARG A 97 2.37 22.04 9.10
N ARG A 98 3.63 21.65 9.11
CA ARG A 98 4.57 22.14 10.13
C ARG A 98 4.62 23.65 9.90
N GLY A 99 3.81 24.38 10.67
CA GLY A 99 3.89 25.83 10.74
C GLY A 99 5.35 26.14 11.04
N SER A 100 5.94 27.01 10.24
CA SER A 100 7.19 27.68 10.56
C SER A 100 7.02 28.30 11.95
N SER A 101 7.44 27.60 12.99
CA SER A 101 7.83 28.21 14.24
C SER A 101 9.15 28.93 13.95
N ASN A 102 9.06 30.07 13.26
CA ASN A 102 10.12 31.05 13.27
C ASN A 102 10.09 31.66 14.66
N THR A 103 10.99 31.18 15.52
CA THR A 103 11.63 32.01 16.54
C THR A 103 12.36 33.16 15.86
#